data_AF-A0A7I0J7P0-F1
#
_entry.id   AF-A0A7I0J7P0-F1
#
_cell.length_a   1.000
_cell.length_b   1.000
_cell.length_c   1.000
_cell.angle_alpha   90.00
_cell.angle_beta   90.00
_cell.angle_gamma   90.00
#
_symmetry.space_group_name_H-M   'P 1'
#
loop_
_entity.id
_entity.type
_entity.pdbx_description
1 polymer ?
#
loop_
_entity_poly.entity_id
_entity_poly.type
_entity_poly.pdbx_seq_one_letter_code
_entity_poly.pdbx_strand_id
1 'polypeptide(L)' 'MSFFCSLPLAAQLFSACAPSAPLAVGYVEGEYVLLAPIEVAQVTTVGVKRGDRVTPGMPVATLEDADAEIAVVQAQAALA' A
#
# COMPACT_ATOMS: atom_id res chain seq x y z
N MET A 1 -14.19 -38.33 -48.74
CA MET A 1 -15.03 -37.11 -48.67
C MET A 1 -15.42 -36.82 -47.24
N SER A 2 -14.82 -35.85 -46.57
CA SER A 2 -13.42 -35.77 -46.17
C SER A 2 -13.46 -35.05 -44.81
N PHE A 3 -12.84 -35.60 -43.78
CA PHE A 3 -12.76 -35.01 -42.42
C PHE A 3 -12.27 -33.55 -42.43
N PHE A 4 -11.60 -33.16 -43.51
CA PHE A 4 -11.24 -31.77 -43.81
C PHE A 4 -12.42 -30.79 -43.89
N CYS A 5 -13.63 -31.24 -44.22
CA CYS A 5 -14.80 -30.37 -44.30
C CYS A 5 -15.36 -29.98 -42.92
N SER A 6 -15.07 -30.73 -41.86
CA SER A 6 -15.50 -30.40 -40.48
C SER A 6 -14.54 -29.50 -39.72
N LEU A 7 -13.32 -29.27 -40.22
CA LEU A 7 -12.33 -28.36 -39.64
C LEU A 7 -12.85 -26.93 -39.41
N PRO A 8 -13.50 -26.25 -40.38
CA PRO A 8 -13.97 -24.88 -40.15
C PRO A 8 -15.07 -24.81 -39.09
N LEU A 9 -15.92 -25.84 -38.99
CA LEU A 9 -16.96 -25.91 -37.96
C LEU A 9 -16.35 -26.09 -36.57
N ALA A 10 -15.38 -26.99 -36.41
CA ALA A 10 -14.68 -27.18 -35.15
C ALA A 10 -13.93 -25.90 -34.71
N ALA A 11 -13.26 -25.21 -35.63
CA ALA A 11 -12.57 -23.95 -35.35
C ALA A 11 -13.53 -22.87 -34.81
N GLN A 12 -14.74 -22.77 -35.37
CA GLN A 12 -15.76 -21.82 -34.89
C GLN A 12 -16.26 -22.14 -33.48
N LEU A 13 -16.44 -23.43 -33.14
CA LEU A 13 -16.80 -23.83 -31.78
C LEU A 13 -15.69 -23.47 -30.76
N PHE A 14 -14.41 -23.64 -31.13
CA PHE A 14 -13.30 -23.29 -30.26
C PHE A 14 -13.13 -21.78 -30.05
N SER A 15 -13.52 -20.95 -31.03
CA SER A 15 -13.51 -19.48 -30.89
C SER A 15 -14.45 -18.97 -29.79
N ALA A 16 -15.47 -19.73 -29.41
CA ALA A 16 -16.41 -19.36 -28.34
C ALA A 16 -15.82 -19.54 -26.92
N CYS A 17 -14.71 -20.27 -26.80
CA CYS A 17 -13.97 -20.43 -25.53
C CYS A 17 -12.89 -19.36 -25.32
N ALA A 18 -12.75 -18.38 -26.21
CA ALA A 18 -11.78 -17.31 -26.03
C ALA A 18 -12.21 -16.39 -24.87
N PRO A 19 -11.29 -16.02 -23.96
CA PRO A 19 -11.59 -15.03 -22.94
C PRO A 19 -11.97 -13.70 -23.59
N SER A 20 -12.89 -12.97 -22.96
CA SER A 20 -13.27 -11.62 -23.42
C SER A 20 -12.03 -10.74 -23.48
N ALA A 21 -11.87 -9.99 -24.57
CA ALA A 21 -10.81 -9.00 -24.67
C ALA A 21 -10.90 -8.00 -23.49
N PRO A 22 -9.76 -7.56 -22.94
CA PRO A 22 -9.76 -6.60 -21.83
C PRO A 22 -10.47 -5.31 -22.27
N LEU A 23 -11.46 -4.89 -21.48
CA LEU A 23 -12.28 -3.69 -21.73
C LEU A 23 -11.44 -2.39 -21.69
N ALA A 24 -10.41 -2.37 -20.85
CA ALA A 24 -9.50 -1.24 -20.70
C ALA A 24 -8.12 -1.73 -20.25
N VAL A 25 -7.11 -0.96 -20.62
CA VAL A 25 -5.73 -1.11 -20.14
C VAL A 25 -5.34 0.15 -19.37
N GLY A 26 -4.70 0.00 -18.21
CA GLY A 26 -4.33 1.12 -17.36
C GLY A 26 -3.74 0.68 -16.03
N TYR A 27 -3.26 1.65 -15.26
CA TYR A 27 -2.70 1.47 -13.93
C TYR A 27 -3.37 2.45 -12.96
N VAL A 28 -3.41 2.07 -11.68
CA VAL A 28 -3.92 2.95 -10.63
C VAL A 28 -2.82 3.94 -10.28
N GLU A 29 -3.04 5.19 -10.64
CA GLU A 29 -2.23 6.30 -10.13
C GLU A 29 -2.72 6.71 -8.74
N GLY A 30 -1.80 7.22 -7.92
CA GLY A 30 -2.10 7.72 -6.59
C GLY A 30 -1.19 8.89 -6.27
N GLU A 31 -1.72 9.84 -5.50
CA GLU A 31 -0.90 10.85 -4.85
C GLU A 31 -0.32 10.26 -3.56
N TYR A 32 0.97 10.48 -3.33
CA TYR A 32 1.69 9.95 -2.18
C TYR A 32 2.32 11.09 -1.39
N VAL A 33 2.28 10.97 -0.07
CA VAL A 33 3.00 11.86 0.84
C VAL A 33 4.13 11.08 1.50
N LEU A 34 5.27 11.75 1.69
CA LEU A 34 6.37 11.23 2.49
C LEU A 34 6.20 11.73 3.91
N LEU A 35 6.28 10.81 4.88
CA LEU A 35 6.23 11.11 6.30
C LEU A 35 7.59 10.79 6.93
N ALA A 36 8.09 11.69 7.76
CA ALA A 36 9.28 11.49 8.56
C ALA A 36 9.05 11.97 10.00
N PRO A 37 9.75 11.38 10.99
CA PRO A 37 9.87 11.94 12.33
C PRO A 37 10.33 13.41 12.32
N ILE A 38 9.83 14.19 13.28
CA ILE A 38 10.30 15.56 13.52
C ILE A 38 11.56 15.61 14.40
N GLU A 39 11.78 14.56 15.19
CA GLU A 39 12.95 14.39 16.06
C GLU A 39 13.75 13.14 15.65
N VAL A 40 15.04 13.13 16.00
CA VAL A 40 15.92 11.98 15.77
C VAL A 40 15.87 11.07 16.99
N ALA A 41 15.25 9.90 16.84
CA ALA A 41 15.16 8.88 17.89
C ALA A 41 14.99 7.48 17.28
N GLN A 42 15.17 6.44 18.09
CA GLN A 42 14.96 5.06 17.64
C GLN A 42 13.47 4.78 17.44
N VAL A 43 13.12 4.18 16.29
CA VAL A 43 11.76 3.64 16.08
C VAL A 43 11.59 2.39 16.93
N THR A 44 10.62 2.43 17.85
CA THR A 44 10.32 1.32 18.78
C THR A 44 9.24 0.41 18.21
N THR A 45 8.23 0.97 17.54
CA THR A 45 7.16 0.19 16.91
C THR A 45 6.73 0.77 15.56
N VAL A 46 6.24 -0.11 14.68
CA VAL A 46 5.55 0.24 13.45
C VAL A 46 4.13 -0.32 13.54
N GLY A 47 3.14 0.57 13.63
CA GLY A 47 1.75 0.22 13.93
C GLY A 47 0.90 -0.16 12.72
N VAL A 48 1.43 -0.02 11.51
CA VAL A 48 0.73 -0.23 10.24
C VAL A 48 1.43 -1.23 9.34
N LYS A 49 0.68 -1.82 8.42
CA LYS A 49 1.16 -2.71 7.36
C LYS A 49 0.80 -2.15 6.00
N ARG A 50 1.48 -2.68 4.97
CA ARG A 50 1.19 -2.29 3.59
C ARG A 50 -0.25 -2.66 3.23
N GLY A 51 -1.00 -1.68 2.73
CA GLY A 51 -2.41 -1.83 2.36
C GLY A 51 -3.40 -1.43 3.46
N ASP A 52 -2.91 -1.12 4.67
CA ASP A 52 -3.77 -0.61 5.73
C ASP A 52 -4.32 0.78 5.38
N ARG A 53 -5.56 1.05 5.81
CA ARG A 53 -6.20 2.35 5.67
C ARG A 53 -5.86 3.22 6.87
N VAL A 54 -5.19 4.34 6.64
CA VAL A 54 -4.82 5.32 7.66
C VAL A 54 -5.74 6.54 7.62
N THR A 55 -6.01 7.14 8.77
CA THR A 55 -6.78 8.38 8.91
C THR A 55 -5.95 9.46 9.60
N PRO A 56 -6.27 10.75 9.43
CA PRO A 56 -5.57 11.82 10.13
C PRO A 56 -5.54 11.59 11.65
N GLY A 57 -4.38 11.82 12.26
CA GLY A 57 -4.14 11.60 13.69
C GLY A 57 -3.87 10.16 14.10
N MET A 58 -3.95 9.19 13.18
CA MET A 58 -3.59 7.80 13.47
C MET A 58 -2.06 7.64 13.56
N PRO A 59 -1.51 7.15 14.69
CA PRO A 59 -0.08 6.88 14.80
C PRO A 59 0.35 5.75 13.85
N VAL A 60 1.38 5.98 13.02
CA VAL A 60 1.92 4.97 12.11
C VAL A 60 3.19 4.28 12.63
N ALA A 61 3.94 4.97 13.51
CA ALA A 61 5.13 4.48 14.17
C ALA A 61 5.29 5.20 15.52
N THR A 62 5.96 4.56 16.47
CA THR A 62 6.36 5.19 17.73
C THR A 62 7.87 5.32 17.79
N LEU A 63 8.35 6.46 18.28
CA LEU A 63 9.75 6.67 18.62
C LEU A 63 9.95 6.36 20.10
N GLU A 64 11.19 6.12 20.47
CA GLU A 64 11.66 6.21 21.85
C GLU A 64 11.60 7.68 22.33
N ASP A 65 11.30 7.92 23.61
CA ASP A 65 10.91 9.23 24.16
C ASP A 65 11.65 9.66 25.43
N ALA A 66 12.59 8.87 25.98
CA ALA A 66 13.23 9.18 27.26
C ALA A 66 14.01 10.51 27.22
N ASP A 67 14.72 10.79 26.13
CA ASP A 67 15.43 12.07 25.98
C ASP A 67 14.45 13.27 25.99
N ALA A 68 13.28 13.11 25.36
CA ALA A 68 12.24 14.14 25.36
C ALA A 68 11.63 14.32 26.76
N GLU A 69 11.35 13.22 27.48
CA GLU A 69 10.86 13.28 28.86
C GLU A 69 11.85 13.97 29.80
N ILE A 70 13.14 13.61 29.71
CA ILE A 70 14.21 14.23 30.51
C ILE A 70 14.28 15.73 30.26
N ALA A 71 14.22 16.15 28.98
CA ALA A 71 14.28 17.56 28.62
C ALA A 71 13.11 18.35 29.22
N VAL A 72 11.90 17.80 29.20
CA VAL A 72 10.71 18.42 29.80
C VAL A 72 10.87 18.54 31.33
N VAL A 73 11.32 17.49 32.01
CA VAL A 73 11.54 17.51 33.46
C VAL A 73 12.61 18.53 33.86
N GLN A 74 13.72 18.61 33.11
CA GLN A 74 14.77 19.61 33.36
C GLN A 74 14.25 21.04 33.17
N ALA A 75 13.47 21.29 32.11
CA ALA A 75 12.87 22.60 31.86
C ALA A 75 11.91 23.02 32.99
N GLN A 76 11.11 22.08 33.50
CA GLN A 76 10.22 22.33 34.63
C GLN A 76 10.98 22.61 35.92
N ALA A 77 12.05 21.85 36.20
CA ALA A 77 12.89 22.06 37.37
C ALA A 77 13.58 23.44 37.35
N ALA A 78 13.93 23.96 36.18
CA ALA A 78 14.55 25.28 36.03
C ALA A 78 13.58 26.46 36.29
N LEU A 79 12.26 26.22 36.31
CA LEU A 79 11.25 27.23 36.62
C LEU A 79 10.97 27.37 38.13
N ALA A 80 11.43 26.42 38.95
CA ALA A 80 11.15 26.32 40.39
C ALA A 80 12.11 27.14 41.27
#